data_AF-A0A353ZCT4-F1
#
_entry.id   AF-A0A353ZCT4-F1
#
_cell.length_a   1.000
_cell.length_b   1.000
_cell.length_c   1.000
_cell.angle_alpha   90.00
_cell.angle_beta   90.00
_cell.angle_gamma   90.00
#
_symmetry.space_group_name_H-M   'P 1'
#
loop_
_entity.id
_entity.type
_entity.pdbx_description
1 polymer ?
#
loop_
_entity_poly.entity_id
_entity_poly.type
_entity_poly.pdbx_seq_one_letter_code
_entity_poly.pdbx_strand_id
1 'polypeptide(L)'
;MGEQLGYEVVDAGSNNTGEATDVGRGLARDCLRRSQTRGASDRPVCILSGGEPVVRLAPAGERGLGGRNQQLALAALEELSGKGGEPFPQNIVVLSGGTDGEDGPTDAAGGWASAGVAESAQRLGLVPGRFLARNDAYHFLEATGGLLKTGPTHTNVMDLRVALVG
;
A
#
# COMPACT_ATOMS: atom_id res chain seq x y z
N MET A 1 -8.62 -17.69 7.10
CA MET A 1 -7.64 -17.09 8.04
C MET A 1 -8.13 -15.78 8.64
N GLY A 2 -8.50 -14.75 7.85
CA GLY A 2 -9.04 -13.49 8.40
C GLY A 2 -10.25 -13.67 9.33
N GLU A 3 -11.25 -14.46 8.91
CA GLU A 3 -12.43 -14.76 9.74
C GLU A 3 -12.09 -15.50 11.04
N GLN A 4 -11.10 -16.39 11.00
CA GLN A 4 -10.59 -17.14 12.16
C GLN A 4 -9.87 -16.23 13.15
N LEU A 5 -9.29 -15.12 12.67
CA LEU A 5 -8.69 -14.07 13.48
C LEU A 5 -9.71 -13.01 13.93
N GLY A 6 -11.00 -13.21 13.68
CA GLY A 6 -12.07 -12.31 14.11
C GLY A 6 -12.37 -11.16 13.16
N TYR A 7 -11.75 -11.09 11.97
CA TYR A 7 -12.06 -10.05 11.00
C TYR A 7 -13.37 -10.32 10.25
N GLU A 8 -14.11 -9.27 9.91
CA GLU A 8 -15.05 -9.28 8.79
C GLU A 8 -14.23 -9.22 7.50
N VAL A 9 -14.35 -10.23 6.63
CA VAL A 9 -13.60 -10.27 5.38
C VAL A 9 -14.44 -9.73 4.24
N VAL A 10 -13.90 -8.76 3.51
CA VAL A 10 -14.50 -8.18 2.30
C VAL A 10 -13.65 -8.58 1.11
N ASP A 11 -14.21 -9.37 0.20
CA ASP A 11 -13.61 -9.68 -1.09
C ASP A 11 -13.98 -8.58 -2.10
N ALA A 12 -12.99 -7.79 -2.51
CA ALA A 12 -13.11 -6.73 -3.52
C ALA A 12 -12.68 -7.19 -4.92
N GLY A 13 -12.58 -8.51 -5.14
CA GLY A 13 -12.37 -9.14 -6.43
C GLY A 13 -10.91 -9.18 -6.90
N SER A 14 -10.68 -9.88 -8.01
CA SER A 14 -9.34 -10.23 -8.52
C SER A 14 -8.92 -9.53 -9.82
N ASN A 15 -9.79 -8.72 -10.42
CA ASN A 15 -9.55 -8.05 -11.70
C ASN A 15 -9.37 -6.52 -11.54
N ASN A 16 -8.77 -6.08 -10.43
CA ASN A 16 -8.51 -4.66 -10.22
C ASN A 16 -7.35 -4.21 -11.13
N THR A 17 -7.72 -3.49 -12.19
CA THR A 17 -6.80 -2.88 -13.17
C THR A 17 -6.84 -1.36 -13.05
N GLY A 18 -5.91 -0.67 -13.71
CA GLY A 18 -5.79 0.79 -13.67
C GLY A 18 -4.40 1.23 -13.24
N GLU A 19 -4.25 2.52 -12.95
CA GLU A 19 -2.97 3.05 -12.48
C GLU A 19 -2.75 2.71 -11.00
N ALA A 20 -1.58 2.16 -10.66
CA ALA A 20 -1.26 1.71 -9.30
C ALA A 20 -1.48 2.80 -8.23
N THR A 21 -1.15 4.05 -8.57
CA THR A 21 -1.38 5.22 -7.71
C THR A 21 -2.88 5.41 -7.41
N ASP A 22 -3.73 5.31 -8.43
CA ASP A 22 -5.18 5.50 -8.28
C ASP A 22 -5.82 4.36 -7.48
N VAL A 23 -5.38 3.12 -7.74
CA VAL A 23 -5.83 1.94 -6.96
C VAL A 23 -5.44 2.10 -5.49
N GLY A 24 -4.22 2.57 -5.19
CA GLY A 24 -3.75 2.79 -3.82
C GLY A 24 -4.55 3.86 -3.08
N ARG A 25 -4.78 5.01 -3.72
CA ARG A 25 -5.64 6.09 -3.16
C ARG A 25 -7.08 5.61 -2.97
N GLY A 26 -7.62 4.86 -3.92
CA GLY A 26 -8.97 4.29 -3.85
C GLY A 26 -9.14 3.36 -2.66
N LEU A 27 -8.19 2.43 -2.47
CA LEU A 27 -8.19 1.50 -1.35
C LEU A 27 -8.06 2.25 -0.01
N ALA A 28 -7.19 3.25 0.09
CA ALA A 28 -7.06 4.09 1.27
C ALA A 28 -8.37 4.83 1.63
N ARG A 29 -9.08 5.38 0.63
CA ARG A 29 -10.37 6.05 0.85
C ARG A 29 -11.45 5.08 1.33
N ASP A 30 -11.49 3.84 0.83
CA ASP A 30 -12.40 2.82 1.36
C ASP A 30 -12.07 2.49 2.82
N CYS A 31 -10.79 2.35 3.15
CA CYS A 31 -10.35 2.12 4.52
C CYS A 31 -10.76 3.26 5.47
N LEU A 32 -10.54 4.52 5.08
CA LEU A 32 -10.95 5.69 5.86
C LEU A 32 -12.46 5.73 6.09
N ARG A 33 -13.25 5.53 5.03
CA ARG A 33 -14.71 5.49 5.14
C ARG A 33 -15.16 4.43 6.13
N ARG A 34 -14.60 3.22 6.04
CA ARG A 34 -14.93 2.11 6.96
C ARG A 34 -14.52 2.42 8.39
N SER A 35 -13.35 3.02 8.60
CA SER A 35 -12.90 3.42 9.94
C SER A 35 -13.82 4.45 10.57
N GLN A 36 -14.44 5.34 9.79
CA GLN A 36 -15.30 6.41 10.30
C GLN A 36 -16.73 5.94 10.60
N THR A 37 -17.21 4.91 9.90
CA THR A 37 -18.59 4.42 10.03
C THR A 37 -18.76 3.32 11.08
N ARG A 38 -17.67 2.84 11.68
CA ARG A 38 -17.68 1.66 12.55
C ARG A 38 -17.62 2.04 14.02
N GLY A 39 -18.41 1.34 14.83
CA GLY A 39 -18.44 1.51 16.28
C GLY A 39 -17.36 0.67 16.98
N ALA A 40 -17.09 1.00 18.24
CA ALA A 40 -16.06 0.32 19.04
C ALA A 40 -16.30 -1.19 19.26
N SER A 41 -17.54 -1.67 19.05
CA SER A 41 -17.93 -3.08 19.21
C SER A 41 -17.93 -3.86 17.89
N ASP A 42 -17.67 -3.21 16.76
CA ASP A 42 -17.69 -3.86 15.46
C ASP A 42 -16.40 -4.67 15.24
N ARG A 43 -16.51 -5.86 14.64
CA ARG A 43 -15.36 -6.71 14.28
C ARG A 43 -14.42 -5.97 13.32
N PRO A 44 -13.09 -5.98 13.45
CA PRO A 44 -12.21 -5.30 12.50
C PRO A 44 -12.42 -5.84 11.06
N VAL A 45 -12.17 -5.04 10.04
CA VAL A 45 -12.35 -5.41 8.62
C VAL A 45 -11.02 -5.80 7.99
N CYS A 46 -11.04 -6.86 7.20
CA CYS A 46 -9.96 -7.26 6.30
C CYS A 46 -10.48 -7.21 4.86
N ILE A 47 -9.98 -6.25 4.09
CA ILE A 47 -10.29 -6.13 2.66
C ILE A 47 -9.22 -6.89 1.88
N LEU A 48 -9.66 -7.79 1.00
CA LEU A 48 -8.81 -8.52 0.08
C LEU A 48 -9.11 -8.09 -1.35
N SER A 49 -8.09 -7.82 -2.13
CA SER A 49 -8.23 -7.60 -3.57
C SER A 49 -7.02 -8.12 -4.34
N GLY A 50 -7.23 -8.50 -5.59
CA GLY A 50 -6.18 -8.91 -6.52
C GLY A 50 -6.31 -8.20 -7.87
N GLY A 51 -5.26 -8.31 -8.68
CA GLY A 51 -5.20 -7.80 -10.06
C GLY A 51 -3.85 -7.18 -10.38
N GLU A 52 -3.66 -6.72 -11.62
CA GLU A 52 -2.37 -6.21 -12.12
C GLU A 52 -2.46 -4.75 -12.58
N PRO A 53 -2.35 -3.78 -11.65
CA PRO A 53 -2.30 -2.37 -11.99
C PRO A 53 -0.99 -2.03 -12.69
N VAL A 54 -1.01 -0.95 -13.47
CA VAL A 54 0.13 -0.47 -14.23
C VAL A 54 0.71 0.79 -13.60
N VAL A 55 1.99 1.05 -13.82
CA VAL A 55 2.64 2.30 -13.41
C VAL A 55 2.85 3.17 -14.64
N ARG A 56 2.38 4.41 -14.59
CA ARG A 56 2.82 5.43 -15.55
C ARG A 56 4.21 5.89 -15.15
N LEU A 57 5.18 5.56 -16.01
CA LEU A 57 6.59 5.84 -15.73
C LEU A 57 6.93 7.30 -16.06
N ALA A 58 7.58 7.96 -15.11
CA ALA A 58 8.22 9.26 -15.24
C ALA A 58 9.32 9.21 -16.32
N PRO A 59 9.74 10.36 -16.87
CA PRO A 59 10.86 10.45 -17.79
C PRO A 59 12.09 9.74 -17.23
N ALA A 60 12.82 9.00 -18.09
CA ALA A 60 13.90 8.12 -17.66
C ALA A 60 15.00 8.83 -16.85
N GLY A 61 15.30 10.10 -17.14
CA GLY A 61 16.30 10.89 -16.42
C GLY A 61 15.88 11.33 -15.01
N GLU A 62 14.59 11.23 -14.68
CA GLU A 62 14.04 11.61 -13.37
C GLU A 62 13.51 10.41 -12.58
N ARG A 63 13.33 9.27 -13.27
CA ARG A 63 12.76 8.04 -12.74
C ARG A 63 13.66 7.43 -11.67
N GLY A 64 13.04 7.09 -10.54
CA GLY A 64 13.66 6.34 -9.46
C GLY A 64 13.45 4.84 -9.58
N LEU A 65 13.47 4.17 -8.43
CA LEU A 65 13.37 2.73 -8.29
C LEU A 65 12.04 2.33 -7.64
N GLY A 66 11.39 1.29 -8.15
CA GLY A 66 10.16 0.76 -7.57
C GLY A 66 9.37 -0.13 -8.53
N GLY A 67 8.25 -0.64 -8.03
CA GLY A 67 7.28 -1.40 -8.81
C GLY A 67 5.84 -0.98 -8.52
N ARG A 68 4.88 -1.68 -9.12
CA ARG A 68 3.45 -1.35 -9.04
C ARG A 68 2.90 -1.52 -7.63
N ASN A 69 3.33 -2.54 -6.90
CA ASN A 69 2.88 -2.79 -5.53
C ASN A 69 3.44 -1.75 -4.56
N GLN A 70 4.73 -1.40 -4.71
CA GLN A 70 5.37 -0.34 -3.94
C GLN A 70 4.74 1.03 -4.22
N GLN A 71 4.48 1.35 -5.48
CA GLN A 71 3.82 2.59 -5.88
C GLN A 71 2.41 2.69 -5.28
N LEU A 72 1.67 1.59 -5.27
CA LEU A 72 0.33 1.50 -4.68
C LEU A 72 0.37 1.71 -3.16
N ALA A 73 1.28 1.03 -2.47
CA ALA A 73 1.44 1.17 -1.02
C ALA A 73 1.81 2.62 -0.64
N LEU A 74 2.72 3.24 -1.37
CA LEU A 74 3.10 4.63 -1.15
C LEU A 74 1.95 5.61 -1.44
N ALA A 75 1.14 5.35 -2.46
CA ALA A 75 -0.04 6.16 -2.78
C ALA A 75 -1.13 6.03 -1.70
N ALA A 76 -1.30 4.82 -1.14
CA ALA A 76 -2.18 4.61 0.01
C ALA A 76 -1.66 5.35 1.25
N LEU A 77 -0.35 5.30 1.53
CA LEU A 77 0.27 6.05 2.62
C LEU A 77 0.04 7.56 2.49
N GLU A 78 0.27 8.12 1.30
CA GLU A 78 0.04 9.55 1.03
C GLU A 78 -1.42 9.94 1.29
N GLU A 79 -2.37 9.15 0.79
CA GLU A 79 -3.81 9.44 0.96
C GLU A 79 -4.25 9.31 2.43
N LEU A 80 -3.76 8.29 3.16
CA LEU A 80 -4.04 8.09 4.59
C LEU A 80 -3.39 9.15 5.49
N SER A 81 -2.25 9.72 5.06
CA SER A 81 -1.61 10.84 5.77
C SER A 81 -2.41 12.14 5.66
N GLY A 82 -3.43 12.19 4.80
CA GLY A 82 -4.32 13.33 4.64
C GLY A 82 -3.62 14.58 4.10
N LYS A 83 -4.31 15.72 4.21
CA LYS A 83 -3.77 17.03 3.84
C LYS A 83 -3.59 17.88 5.10
N GLY A 84 -2.33 18.12 5.49
CA GLY A 84 -1.98 19.16 6.46
C GLY A 84 -2.23 18.81 7.93
N GLY A 85 -1.25 18.16 8.57
CA GLY A 85 -1.15 18.07 10.02
C GLY A 85 -2.09 17.07 10.71
N GLU A 86 -3.05 16.49 10.00
CA GLU A 86 -3.85 15.38 10.51
C GLU A 86 -2.96 14.16 10.80
N PRO A 87 -3.14 13.50 11.95
CA PRO A 87 -2.38 12.30 12.27
C PRO A 87 -2.79 11.14 11.37
N PHE A 88 -1.81 10.31 11.00
CA PHE A 88 -2.08 9.07 10.29
C PHE A 88 -3.00 8.15 11.14
N PRO A 89 -4.02 7.51 10.56
CA PRO A 89 -4.92 6.62 11.28
C PRO A 89 -4.17 5.39 11.83
N GLN A 90 -4.14 5.26 13.15
CA GLN A 90 -3.38 4.21 13.85
C GLN A 90 -3.96 2.79 13.67
N ASN A 91 -5.22 2.71 13.25
CA ASN A 91 -6.00 1.49 13.09
C ASN A 91 -6.09 1.00 11.63
N ILE A 92 -5.34 1.61 10.71
CA ILE A 92 -5.34 1.24 9.29
C ILE A 92 -3.94 0.77 8.86
N VAL A 93 -3.91 -0.39 8.20
CA VAL A 93 -2.71 -0.90 7.52
C VAL A 93 -3.10 -1.34 6.12
N VAL A 94 -2.30 -0.96 5.12
CA VAL A 94 -2.49 -1.38 3.72
C VAL A 94 -1.22 -2.06 3.24
N LEU A 95 -1.32 -3.26 2.69
CA LEU A 95 -0.23 -4.01 2.11
C LEU A 95 -0.54 -4.35 0.65
N SER A 96 0.47 -4.26 -0.22
CA SER A 96 0.42 -4.72 -1.60
C SER A 96 1.67 -5.53 -1.89
N GLY A 97 1.53 -6.69 -2.52
CA GLY A 97 2.67 -7.53 -2.88
C GLY A 97 2.43 -8.44 -4.09
N GLY A 98 3.46 -8.57 -4.92
CA GLY A 98 3.57 -9.57 -5.98
C GLY A 98 3.78 -10.95 -5.37
N THR A 99 3.03 -11.93 -5.86
CA THR A 99 3.07 -13.28 -5.30
C THR A 99 4.33 -14.04 -5.66
N ASP A 100 5.06 -13.61 -6.69
CA ASP A 100 6.38 -14.13 -7.12
C ASP A 100 7.54 -13.68 -6.22
N GLY A 101 7.28 -12.71 -5.33
CA GLY A 101 8.26 -12.17 -4.41
C GLY A 101 9.06 -10.99 -4.96
N GLU A 102 8.67 -10.49 -6.14
CA GLU A 102 9.33 -9.39 -6.84
C GLU A 102 8.30 -8.31 -7.24
N ASP A 103 8.75 -7.05 -7.31
CA ASP A 103 7.93 -5.93 -7.77
C ASP A 103 8.81 -4.90 -8.47
N GLY A 104 8.65 -4.81 -9.79
CA GLY A 104 9.55 -4.03 -10.65
C GLY A 104 10.98 -4.57 -10.62
N PRO A 105 11.99 -3.75 -10.98
CA PRO A 105 13.40 -4.15 -10.96
C PRO A 105 13.99 -4.03 -9.54
N THR A 106 13.35 -4.65 -8.54
CA THR A 106 13.74 -4.54 -7.12
C THR A 106 13.83 -5.90 -6.43
N ASP A 107 14.39 -5.94 -5.23
CA ASP A 107 14.45 -7.14 -4.37
C ASP A 107 13.26 -7.27 -3.41
N ALA A 108 12.24 -6.42 -3.58
CA ALA A 108 11.04 -6.40 -2.75
C ALA A 108 9.84 -6.92 -3.54
N ALA A 109 8.95 -7.64 -2.87
CA ALA A 109 7.67 -8.09 -3.41
C ALA A 109 6.66 -6.94 -3.48
N GLY A 110 6.89 -5.84 -2.76
CA GLY A 110 5.93 -4.77 -2.62
C GLY A 110 6.20 -3.90 -1.40
N GLY A 111 5.14 -3.44 -0.74
CA GLY A 111 5.26 -2.65 0.47
C GLY A 111 3.97 -2.51 1.25
N TRP A 112 4.06 -1.82 2.38
CA TRP A 112 2.91 -1.48 3.21
C TRP A 112 2.89 -0.01 3.64
N ALA A 113 1.69 0.47 3.93
CA ALA A 113 1.41 1.73 4.59
C ALA A 113 0.88 1.46 5.99
N SER A 114 1.48 2.13 6.98
CA SER A 114 1.06 2.09 8.39
C SER A 114 1.47 3.37 9.11
N ALA A 115 0.97 3.57 10.32
CA ALA A 115 1.34 4.71 11.15
C ALA A 115 2.85 4.82 11.37
N GLY A 116 3.52 3.70 11.67
CA GLY A 116 4.98 3.69 11.87
C GLY A 116 5.77 4.12 10.63
N VAL A 117 5.31 3.76 9.43
CA VAL A 117 5.91 4.21 8.16
C VAL A 117 5.70 5.72 7.98
N ALA A 118 4.50 6.23 8.25
CA ALA A 118 4.19 7.67 8.15
C ALA A 118 4.99 8.50 9.17
N GLU A 119 5.10 8.05 10.41
CA GLU A 119 5.91 8.69 11.47
C GLU A 119 7.39 8.71 11.11
N SER A 120 7.91 7.61 10.53
CA SER A 120 9.29 7.55 10.04
C SER A 120 9.52 8.55 8.90
N ALA A 121 8.59 8.62 7.94
CA ALA A 121 8.65 9.59 6.84
C ALA A 121 8.67 11.03 7.36
N GLN A 122 7.81 11.36 8.33
CA GLN A 122 7.77 12.69 8.95
C GLN A 122 9.10 13.02 9.64
N ARG A 123 9.65 12.10 10.44
CA ARG A 123 10.93 12.27 11.14
C ARG A 123 12.10 12.49 10.16
N LEU A 124 12.07 11.82 9.01
CA LEU A 124 13.08 11.94 7.97
C LEU A 124 12.84 13.10 6.99
N GLY A 125 11.73 13.84 7.13
CA GLY A 125 11.36 14.92 6.22
C GLY A 125 11.05 14.45 4.78
N LEU A 126 10.65 13.18 4.62
CA LEU A 126 10.32 12.60 3.32
C LEU A 126 8.88 12.95 2.94
N VAL A 127 8.69 13.36 1.69
CA VAL A 127 7.38 13.77 1.15
C VAL A 127 6.90 12.70 0.16
N PRO A 128 5.88 11.88 0.49
CA PRO A 128 5.42 10.77 -0.37
C PRO A 128 5.17 11.19 -1.82
N GLY A 129 4.48 12.30 -2.05
CA GLY A 129 4.17 12.81 -3.39
C GLY A 129 5.38 13.08 -4.28
N ARG A 130 6.54 13.44 -3.70
CA ARG A 130 7.79 13.64 -4.47
C ARG A 130 8.34 12.32 -5.00
N PHE A 131 8.27 11.26 -4.20
CA PHE A 131 8.72 9.92 -4.59
C PHE A 131 7.72 9.28 -5.55
N LEU A 132 6.41 9.47 -5.35
CA LEU A 132 5.38 9.02 -6.29
C LEU A 132 5.57 9.62 -7.68
N ALA A 133 5.80 10.94 -7.77
CA ALA A 133 5.96 11.65 -9.04
C ALA A 133 7.16 11.15 -9.86
N ARG A 134 8.16 10.56 -9.20
CA ARG A 134 9.38 10.04 -9.83
C ARG A 134 9.40 8.52 -9.94
N ASN A 135 8.33 7.83 -9.57
CA ASN A 135 8.28 6.36 -9.41
C ASN A 135 9.44 5.81 -8.57
N ASP A 136 9.72 6.47 -7.45
CA ASP A 136 10.83 6.15 -6.55
C ASP A 136 10.34 5.53 -5.23
N ALA A 137 9.29 4.71 -5.30
CA ALA A 137 8.66 4.15 -4.12
C ALA A 137 9.59 3.23 -3.32
N TYR A 138 10.56 2.57 -3.97
CA TYR A 138 11.50 1.67 -3.31
C TYR A 138 12.31 2.41 -2.23
N HIS A 139 12.99 3.50 -2.60
CA HIS A 139 13.85 4.22 -1.66
C HIS A 139 13.06 4.88 -0.53
N PHE A 140 11.84 5.34 -0.81
CA PHE A 140 10.95 5.86 0.25
C PHE A 140 10.64 4.77 1.27
N LEU A 141 10.18 3.60 0.80
CA LEU A 141 9.77 2.49 1.66
C LEU A 141 10.98 1.87 2.37
N GLU A 142 12.14 1.82 1.72
CA GLU A 142 13.39 1.37 2.34
C GLU A 142 13.77 2.25 3.52
N ALA A 143 13.80 3.57 3.33
CA ALA A 143 14.16 4.53 4.36
C ALA A 143 13.16 4.53 5.54
N THR A 144 11.90 4.19 5.28
CA THR A 144 10.81 4.24 6.27
C THR A 144 10.47 2.89 6.90
N GLY A 145 11.06 1.78 6.42
CA GLY A 145 10.76 0.43 6.89
C GLY A 145 9.44 -0.14 6.35
N GLY A 146 8.98 0.36 5.20
CA GLY A 146 7.74 -0.03 4.54
C GLY A 146 7.87 -1.10 3.45
N LEU A 147 9.06 -1.66 3.22
CA LEU A 147 9.27 -2.69 2.18
C LEU A 147 8.77 -4.07 2.63
N LEU A 148 8.10 -4.77 1.70
CA LEU A 148 7.79 -6.18 1.85
C LEU A 148 8.86 -6.99 1.11
N LYS A 149 9.78 -7.63 1.86
CA LYS A 149 10.80 -8.52 1.31
C LYS A 149 10.52 -9.96 1.72
N THR A 150 10.02 -10.75 0.78
CA THR A 150 9.73 -12.18 0.98
C THR A 150 10.87 -13.08 0.51
N GLY A 151 11.72 -12.58 -0.40
CA GLY A 151 12.53 -13.41 -1.28
C GLY A 151 11.68 -14.06 -2.38
N PRO A 152 12.33 -14.73 -3.36
CA PRO A 152 11.62 -15.37 -4.47
C PRO A 152 10.74 -16.51 -3.95
N THR A 153 9.47 -16.49 -4.32
CA THR A 153 8.49 -17.53 -3.92
C THR A 153 8.36 -18.62 -4.97
N HIS A 154 8.89 -18.38 -6.19
CA HIS A 154 8.80 -19.27 -7.35
C HIS A 154 7.36 -19.62 -7.77
N THR A 155 6.37 -18.78 -7.43
CA THR A 155 4.98 -18.92 -7.88
C THR A 155 4.41 -17.55 -8.20
N ASN A 156 3.76 -17.38 -9.35
CA ASN A 156 3.11 -16.12 -9.72
C ASN A 156 1.62 -16.37 -9.99
N VAL A 157 0.78 -15.78 -9.14
CA VAL A 157 -0.69 -15.72 -9.28
C VAL A 157 -1.19 -14.26 -9.21
N MET A 158 -0.44 -13.34 -9.82
CA MET A 158 -0.66 -11.88 -9.82
C MET A 158 -0.37 -11.20 -8.46
N ASP A 159 -0.77 -9.95 -8.30
CA ASP A 159 -0.60 -9.19 -7.06
C ASP A 159 -1.77 -9.41 -6.09
N LEU A 160 -1.45 -9.43 -4.79
CA LEU A 160 -2.40 -9.45 -3.69
C LEU A 160 -2.31 -8.15 -2.88
N ARG A 161 -3.47 -7.62 -2.50
CA ARG A 161 -3.60 -6.49 -1.59
C ARG A 161 -4.44 -6.89 -0.39
N VAL A 162 -3.96 -6.51 0.78
CA VAL A 162 -4.64 -6.72 2.06
C VAL A 162 -4.71 -5.39 2.77
N ALA A 163 -5.91 -4.95 3.13
CA ALA A 163 -6.10 -3.78 3.98
C ALA A 163 -6.83 -4.15 5.26
N LEU A 164 -6.28 -3.76 6.40
CA LEU A 164 -6.85 -3.98 7.72
C LEU A 164 -7.38 -2.65 8.27
N VAL A 165 -8.60 -2.68 8.80
CA VAL A 165 -9.25 -1.54 9.45
C VAL A 165 -9.81 -2.00 10.79
N GLY A 166 -9.26 -1.50 11.89
CA GLY A 166 -9.60 -1.95 13.24
C GLY A 166 -10.24 -0.92 14.15
#